data_AF-A0A8T6P3L0-F1
#
_entry.id   AF-A0A8T6P3L0-F1
#
_cell.length_a   1.000
_cell.length_b   1.000
_cell.length_c   1.000
_cell.angle_alpha   90.00
_cell.angle_beta   90.00
_cell.angle_gamma   90.00
#
_symmetry.space_group_name_H-M   'P 1'
#
loop_
_entity.id
_entity.type
_entity.pdbx_description
1 polymer ?
#
loop_
_entity_poly.entity_id
_entity_poly.type
_entity_poly.pdbx_seq_one_letter_code
_entity_poly.pdbx_strand_id
1 'polypeptide(L)'
;MLGASALSKLTQNTALDFALPIDPQSIELPLLDSWFTSTDAQERTAAEQVAQRISQRLVWLLTSLRESDTPWSTVRQFWLGGGIVSGQLGWRMAKAARNRLSDSVVYVAPHPNNLPLIGALRYAASDTPHSLAIDLGGTAIKRGVGSFEEQRLRQINVLPTLTAPQLYYHQAVTIEQMQTLLDSIVDIVAESWVLAQNRHEVSLSSRIPISIASYIEGGRLTTPDTYGNLQGLAPDVFALLSERLSERLGLAIDVELIHDGTAAAAALAGPPESGVIMMGTALGGSVSPDPAGLHSVNLDALVMRGPH
;
A
#
# COMPACT_ATOMS: atom_id res chain seq x y z
N MET A 1 0.29 4.57 -18.51
CA MET A 1 0.57 3.94 -17.20
C MET A 1 0.81 5.00 -16.14
N LEU A 2 0.32 4.75 -14.92
CA LEU A 2 0.38 5.64 -13.73
C LEU A 2 1.34 5.14 -12.63
N GLY A 3 2.11 4.07 -12.87
CA GLY A 3 3.07 3.53 -11.89
C GLY A 3 4.40 4.27 -11.83
N ALA A 4 5.22 3.93 -10.83
CA ALA A 4 6.47 4.64 -10.51
C ALA A 4 7.43 4.71 -11.70
N SER A 5 7.67 3.60 -12.41
CA SER A 5 8.54 3.58 -13.60
C SER A 5 8.04 4.50 -14.72
N ALA A 6 6.71 4.53 -14.95
CA ALA A 6 6.12 5.40 -15.97
C ALA A 6 6.22 6.89 -15.59
N LEU A 7 6.14 7.20 -14.30
CA LEU A 7 6.33 8.55 -13.77
C LEU A 7 7.80 8.97 -13.84
N SER A 8 8.75 8.14 -13.38
CA SER A 8 10.19 8.42 -13.50
C SER A 8 10.59 8.68 -14.94
N LYS A 9 10.14 7.86 -15.90
CA LYS A 9 10.40 8.08 -17.33
C LYS A 9 9.79 9.38 -17.86
N LEU A 10 8.57 9.73 -17.41
CA LEU A 10 7.93 10.99 -17.79
C LEU A 10 8.71 12.19 -17.24
N THR A 11 9.17 12.11 -16.00
CA THR A 11 9.99 13.15 -15.36
C THR A 11 11.33 13.30 -16.06
N GLN A 12 12.03 12.20 -16.35
CA GLN A 12 13.29 12.19 -17.11
C GLN A 12 13.14 12.90 -18.46
N ASN A 13 12.14 12.52 -19.24
CA ASN A 13 11.90 13.13 -20.55
C ASN A 13 11.61 14.63 -20.43
N THR A 14 10.79 15.03 -19.45
CA THR A 14 10.44 16.45 -19.26
C THR A 14 11.64 17.26 -18.77
N ALA A 15 12.49 16.68 -17.92
CA ALA A 15 13.71 17.33 -17.48
C ALA A 15 14.70 17.58 -18.64
N LEU A 16 14.82 16.62 -19.56
CA LEU A 16 15.60 16.76 -20.78
C LEU A 16 15.03 17.86 -21.69
N ASP A 17 13.70 17.94 -21.84
CA ASP A 17 13.03 19.00 -22.61
C ASP A 17 13.34 20.41 -22.06
N PHE A 18 13.60 20.52 -20.75
CA PHE A 18 13.92 21.78 -20.05
C PHE A 18 15.42 21.98 -19.79
N ALA A 19 16.28 21.07 -20.25
CA ALA A 19 17.73 21.07 -20.00
C ALA A 19 18.10 21.15 -18.51
N LEU A 20 17.31 20.52 -17.63
CA LEU A 20 17.59 20.48 -16.20
C LEU A 20 18.79 19.57 -15.88
N PRO A 21 19.66 19.93 -14.92
CA PRO A 21 20.80 19.12 -14.54
C PRO A 21 20.34 17.93 -13.69
N ILE A 22 19.94 16.85 -14.35
CA ILE A 22 19.53 15.61 -13.71
C ILE A 22 20.53 14.49 -13.97
N ASP A 23 20.81 13.68 -12.96
CA ASP A 23 21.33 12.34 -13.20
C ASP A 23 20.13 11.45 -13.60
N PRO A 24 20.07 10.96 -14.86
CA PRO A 24 18.95 10.14 -15.32
C PRO A 24 18.73 8.88 -14.48
N GLN A 25 19.76 8.36 -13.80
CA GLN A 25 19.66 7.18 -12.94
C GLN A 25 19.10 7.49 -11.55
N SER A 26 18.97 8.78 -11.19
CA SER A 26 18.62 9.24 -9.84
C SER A 26 17.21 9.83 -9.70
N ILE A 27 16.37 9.78 -10.75
CA ILE A 27 15.03 10.40 -10.67
C ILE A 27 14.08 9.55 -9.83
N GLU A 28 14.08 9.89 -8.54
CA GLU A 28 13.13 9.43 -7.56
C GLU A 28 11.98 10.43 -7.39
N LEU A 29 10.86 9.96 -6.85
CA LEU A 29 9.69 10.80 -6.55
C LEU A 29 10.00 12.03 -5.68
N PRO A 30 10.89 11.96 -4.66
CA PRO A 30 11.26 13.13 -3.87
C PRO A 30 11.89 14.26 -4.70
N LEU A 31 12.58 13.94 -5.81
CA LEU A 31 13.18 14.95 -6.69
C LEU A 31 12.10 15.73 -7.46
N LEU A 32 11.10 15.03 -8.02
CA LEU A 32 9.98 15.71 -8.68
C LEU A 32 9.21 16.60 -7.70
N ASP A 33 9.00 16.13 -6.47
CA ASP A 33 8.27 16.90 -5.48
C ASP A 33 9.02 18.17 -5.05
N SER A 34 10.36 18.13 -4.96
CA SER A 34 11.17 19.29 -4.63
C SER A 34 11.10 20.38 -5.70
N TRP A 35 10.97 20.00 -6.98
CA TRP A 35 10.85 20.94 -8.10
C TRP A 35 9.61 21.84 -8.01
N PHE A 36 8.51 21.39 -7.39
CA PHE A 36 7.33 22.25 -7.21
C PHE A 36 7.60 23.46 -6.30
N THR A 37 8.58 23.35 -5.40
CA THR A 37 8.97 24.39 -4.45
C THR A 37 10.32 25.02 -4.77
N SER A 38 10.95 24.63 -5.87
CA SER A 38 12.25 25.15 -6.27
C SER A 38 12.21 26.65 -6.51
N THR A 39 13.32 27.33 -6.25
CA THR A 39 13.52 28.73 -6.65
C THR A 39 13.72 28.88 -8.16
N ASP A 40 14.13 27.82 -8.86
CA ASP A 40 14.27 27.82 -10.32
C ASP A 40 12.89 27.74 -11.01
N ALA A 41 12.62 28.69 -11.92
CA ALA A 41 11.38 28.74 -12.67
C ALA A 41 11.25 27.60 -13.70
N GLN A 42 12.35 27.12 -14.26
CA GLN A 42 12.35 26.00 -15.21
C GLN A 42 11.97 24.69 -14.52
N GLU A 43 12.54 24.42 -13.34
CA GLU A 43 12.19 23.24 -12.53
C GLU A 43 10.70 23.24 -12.16
N ARG A 44 10.18 24.37 -11.67
CA ARG A 44 8.75 24.51 -11.37
C ARG A 44 7.88 24.26 -12.59
N THR A 45 8.25 24.81 -13.75
CA THR A 45 7.50 24.64 -14.99
C THR A 45 7.51 23.18 -15.47
N ALA A 46 8.66 22.51 -15.40
CA ALA A 46 8.80 21.10 -15.74
C ALA A 46 7.93 20.23 -14.81
N ALA A 47 7.94 20.49 -13.50
CA ALA A 47 7.13 19.75 -12.54
C ALA A 47 5.62 19.91 -12.80
N GLU A 48 5.15 21.13 -13.08
CA GLU A 48 3.74 21.37 -13.43
C GLU A 48 3.34 20.66 -14.74
N GLN A 49 4.25 20.57 -15.72
CA GLN A 49 3.97 19.83 -16.95
C GLN A 49 3.87 18.31 -16.73
N VAL A 50 4.74 17.74 -15.89
CA VAL A 50 4.63 16.34 -15.45
C VAL A 50 3.30 16.12 -14.73
N ALA A 51 2.96 17.00 -13.78
CA ALA A 51 1.69 16.95 -13.03
C ALA A 51 0.48 16.99 -13.96
N GLN A 52 0.48 17.86 -14.97
CA GLN A 52 -0.62 17.97 -15.93
C GLN A 52 -0.81 16.67 -16.73
N ARG A 53 0.29 16.11 -17.25
CA ARG A 53 0.27 14.87 -18.07
C ARG A 53 -0.19 13.66 -17.25
N ILE A 54 0.29 13.51 -16.01
CA ILE A 54 -0.13 12.40 -15.15
C ILE A 54 -1.60 12.57 -14.68
N SER A 55 -2.03 13.81 -14.42
CA SER A 55 -3.42 14.12 -14.06
C SER A 55 -4.41 13.81 -15.18
N GLN A 56 -4.03 14.04 -16.44
CA GLN A 56 -4.86 13.64 -17.59
C GLN A 56 -5.07 12.12 -17.63
N ARG A 57 -4.00 11.34 -17.39
CA ARG A 57 -4.07 9.87 -17.31
C ARG A 57 -4.94 9.40 -16.15
N LEU A 58 -4.87 10.08 -15.00
CA LEU A 58 -5.74 9.79 -13.86
C LEU A 58 -7.21 10.01 -14.23
N VAL A 59 -7.55 11.18 -14.81
CA VAL A 59 -8.93 11.48 -15.21
C VAL A 59 -9.47 10.46 -16.20
N TRP A 60 -8.65 10.07 -17.18
CA TRP A 60 -9.03 9.01 -18.11
C TRP A 60 -9.32 7.70 -17.38
N LEU A 61 -8.41 7.24 -16.50
CA LEU A 61 -8.62 6.02 -15.71
C LEU A 61 -9.92 6.06 -14.90
N LEU A 62 -10.14 7.14 -14.14
CA LEU A 62 -11.31 7.27 -13.29
C LEU A 62 -12.61 7.28 -14.11
N THR A 63 -12.58 7.90 -15.29
CA THR A 63 -13.72 7.88 -16.23
C THR A 63 -13.99 6.46 -16.72
N SER A 64 -12.95 5.75 -17.18
CA SER A 64 -13.09 4.37 -17.67
C SER A 64 -13.58 3.40 -16.59
N LEU A 65 -13.13 3.56 -15.33
CA LEU A 65 -13.62 2.76 -14.21
C LEU A 65 -15.11 2.98 -13.97
N ARG A 66 -15.59 4.23 -14.07
CA ARG A 66 -17.01 4.58 -13.88
C ARG A 66 -17.91 4.07 -15.01
N GLU A 67 -17.37 3.97 -16.22
CA GLU A 67 -18.09 3.48 -17.40
C GLU A 67 -18.06 1.94 -17.53
N SER A 68 -17.39 1.25 -16.61
CA SER A 68 -17.27 -0.21 -16.64
C SER A 68 -18.48 -0.94 -16.04
N ASP A 69 -18.69 -2.20 -16.39
CA ASP A 69 -19.71 -3.07 -15.76
C ASP A 69 -19.27 -3.68 -14.41
N THR A 70 -18.28 -3.06 -13.76
CA THR A 70 -17.72 -3.52 -12.48
C THR A 70 -18.28 -2.71 -11.31
N PRO A 71 -18.02 -3.09 -10.04
CA PRO A 71 -18.42 -2.29 -8.88
C PRO A 71 -17.92 -0.84 -8.92
N TRP A 72 -16.86 -0.53 -9.68
CA TRP A 72 -16.34 0.82 -9.85
C TRP A 72 -17.32 1.82 -10.47
N SER A 73 -18.31 1.36 -11.24
CA SER A 73 -19.37 2.22 -11.80
C SER A 73 -20.17 2.98 -10.76
N THR A 74 -20.27 2.40 -9.56
CA THR A 74 -21.00 2.97 -8.41
C THR A 74 -20.17 4.00 -7.64
N VAL A 75 -18.85 4.03 -7.81
CA VAL A 75 -17.99 4.91 -7.03
C VAL A 75 -18.19 6.38 -7.43
N ARG A 76 -18.36 7.23 -6.42
CA ARG A 76 -18.45 8.69 -6.53
C ARG A 76 -17.34 9.39 -5.74
N GLN A 77 -16.73 8.71 -4.79
CA GLN A 77 -15.63 9.22 -3.99
C GLN A 77 -14.36 8.41 -4.21
N PHE A 78 -13.38 9.03 -4.86
CA PHE A 78 -12.08 8.41 -5.11
C PHE A 78 -11.04 8.93 -4.13
N TRP A 79 -10.38 8.02 -3.46
CA TRP A 79 -9.21 8.30 -2.63
C TRP A 79 -7.95 7.88 -3.37
N LEU A 80 -6.96 8.76 -3.39
CA LEU A 80 -5.64 8.45 -3.93
C LEU A 80 -4.73 8.04 -2.76
N GLY A 81 -4.10 6.87 -2.88
CA GLY A 81 -3.11 6.36 -1.95
C GLY A 81 -1.82 5.94 -2.64
N GLY A 82 -0.80 5.59 -1.87
CA GLY A 82 0.50 5.11 -2.35
C GLY A 82 1.60 6.18 -2.46
N GLY A 83 2.84 5.69 -2.64
CA GLY A 83 4.09 6.46 -2.65
C GLY A 83 4.04 7.71 -3.51
N ILE A 84 3.49 7.58 -4.72
CA ILE A 84 3.48 8.62 -5.75
C ILE A 84 2.66 9.84 -5.34
N VAL A 85 1.58 9.64 -4.59
CA VAL A 85 0.63 10.70 -4.25
C VAL A 85 0.87 11.27 -2.85
N SER A 86 1.97 10.90 -2.20
CA SER A 86 2.24 11.29 -0.82
C SER A 86 2.72 12.71 -0.59
N GLY A 87 3.14 13.41 -1.66
CA GLY A 87 3.52 14.82 -1.58
C GLY A 87 2.75 15.72 -2.55
N GLN A 88 3.45 16.69 -3.13
CA GLN A 88 2.86 17.81 -3.87
C GLN A 88 2.17 17.37 -5.17
N LEU A 89 2.67 16.30 -5.79
CA LEU A 89 2.07 15.71 -6.97
C LEU A 89 0.64 15.20 -6.73
N GLY A 90 0.41 14.49 -5.63
CA GLY A 90 -0.90 13.90 -5.31
C GLY A 90 -2.01 14.95 -5.20
N TRP A 91 -1.71 16.06 -4.53
CA TRP A 91 -2.65 17.18 -4.39
C TRP A 91 -3.02 17.81 -5.73
N ARG A 92 -2.04 17.99 -6.62
CA ARG A 92 -2.26 18.49 -7.98
C ARG A 92 -3.12 17.54 -8.80
N MET A 93 -2.84 16.25 -8.72
CA MET A 93 -3.63 15.20 -9.38
C MET A 93 -5.09 15.21 -8.91
N ALA A 94 -5.32 15.21 -7.59
CA ALA A 94 -6.65 15.25 -7.02
C ALA A 94 -7.41 16.54 -7.39
N LYS A 95 -6.73 17.70 -7.38
CA LYS A 95 -7.32 18.99 -7.81
C LYS A 95 -7.70 18.96 -9.30
N ALA A 96 -6.79 18.50 -10.16
CA ALA A 96 -7.05 18.43 -11.59
C ALA A 96 -8.18 17.45 -11.93
N ALA A 97 -8.29 16.34 -11.19
CA ALA A 97 -9.37 15.39 -11.37
C ALA A 97 -10.73 15.94 -10.93
N ARG A 98 -10.80 16.59 -9.75
CA ARG A 98 -12.03 17.28 -9.28
C ARG A 98 -12.55 18.33 -10.27
N ASN A 99 -11.65 19.04 -10.94
CA ASN A 99 -12.03 20.05 -11.93
C ASN A 99 -12.60 19.45 -13.23
N ARG A 100 -12.37 18.15 -13.51
CA ARG A 100 -12.82 17.49 -14.74
C ARG A 100 -13.96 16.49 -14.52
N LEU A 101 -14.12 15.97 -13.31
CA LEU A 101 -15.15 15.01 -12.95
C LEU A 101 -16.22 15.73 -12.12
N SER A 102 -17.29 16.20 -12.75
CA SER A 102 -18.35 16.99 -12.08
C SER A 102 -19.10 16.22 -10.99
N ASP A 103 -19.25 14.90 -11.16
CA ASP A 103 -20.10 14.05 -10.32
C ASP A 103 -19.25 13.11 -9.44
N SER A 104 -17.99 13.47 -9.19
CA SER A 104 -17.11 12.66 -8.36
C SER A 104 -16.13 13.54 -7.62
N VAL A 105 -15.84 13.17 -6.38
CA VAL A 105 -14.86 13.87 -5.58
C VAL A 105 -13.60 13.01 -5.50
N VAL A 106 -12.45 13.65 -5.71
CA VAL A 106 -11.15 13.00 -5.68
C VAL A 106 -10.32 13.65 -4.58
N TYR A 107 -9.84 12.82 -3.65
CA TYR A 107 -9.06 13.21 -2.48
C TYR A 107 -7.71 12.51 -2.49
N VAL A 108 -6.71 13.11 -1.84
CA VAL A 108 -5.54 12.34 -1.38
C VAL A 108 -5.88 11.86 0.03
N ALA A 109 -5.72 10.57 0.30
CA ALA A 109 -6.02 10.02 1.61
C ALA A 109 -5.03 10.53 2.67
N PRO A 110 -5.44 10.67 3.95
CA PRO A 110 -4.49 10.81 5.05
C PRO A 110 -3.56 9.59 5.09
N HIS A 111 -2.27 9.82 5.35
CA HIS A 111 -1.24 8.78 5.37
C HIS A 111 -1.25 7.87 4.12
N PRO A 112 -1.18 8.44 2.90
CA PRO A 112 -1.44 7.69 1.67
C PRO A 112 -0.49 6.50 1.48
N ASN A 113 0.73 6.58 2.01
CA ASN A 113 1.73 5.51 1.92
C ASN A 113 1.46 4.32 2.86
N ASN A 114 0.58 4.49 3.85
CA ASN A 114 0.33 3.51 4.90
C ASN A 114 -1.10 2.95 4.86
N LEU A 115 -1.92 3.26 3.85
CA LEU A 115 -3.29 2.76 3.78
C LEU A 115 -3.40 1.23 3.86
N PRO A 116 -2.57 0.42 3.16
CA PRO A 116 -2.67 -1.03 3.31
C PRO A 116 -2.36 -1.50 4.73
N LEU A 117 -1.37 -0.89 5.39
CA LEU A 117 -1.02 -1.20 6.78
C LEU A 117 -2.13 -0.81 7.76
N ILE A 118 -2.70 0.39 7.60
CA ILE A 118 -3.84 0.88 8.41
C ILE A 118 -5.05 -0.04 8.22
N GLY A 119 -5.33 -0.40 6.97
CA GLY A 119 -6.41 -1.28 6.60
C GLY A 119 -6.27 -2.69 7.16
N ALA A 120 -5.09 -3.29 7.06
CA ALA A 120 -4.79 -4.59 7.64
C ALA A 120 -5.05 -4.60 9.16
N LEU A 121 -4.64 -3.55 9.88
CA LEU A 121 -4.95 -3.42 11.31
C LEU A 121 -6.45 -3.35 11.61
N ARG A 122 -7.30 -2.95 10.67
CA ARG A 122 -8.76 -2.98 10.89
C ARG A 122 -9.33 -4.40 10.94
N TYR A 123 -8.61 -5.40 10.44
CA TYR A 123 -8.94 -6.82 10.51
C TYR A 123 -8.31 -7.54 11.71
N ALA A 124 -7.61 -6.81 12.59
CA ALA A 124 -7.03 -7.40 13.80
C ALA A 124 -8.10 -8.11 14.65
N ALA A 125 -7.67 -9.11 15.43
CA ALA A 125 -8.55 -9.72 16.40
C ALA A 125 -8.83 -8.77 17.58
N SER A 126 -10.03 -8.87 18.14
CA SER A 126 -10.46 -8.12 19.32
C SER A 126 -9.95 -8.69 20.65
N ASP A 127 -9.03 -9.66 20.62
CA ASP A 127 -8.57 -10.43 21.79
C ASP A 127 -7.58 -9.66 22.67
N THR A 128 -6.92 -8.65 22.09
CA THR A 128 -5.87 -7.87 22.73
C THR A 128 -5.95 -6.41 22.28
N PRO A 129 -5.44 -5.46 23.09
CA PRO A 129 -5.43 -4.05 22.72
C PRO A 129 -4.33 -3.70 21.69
N HIS A 130 -3.51 -4.67 21.25
CA HIS A 130 -2.42 -4.44 20.31
C HIS A 130 -2.32 -5.53 19.27
N SER A 131 -2.09 -5.15 18.01
CA SER A 131 -1.86 -6.10 16.93
C SER A 131 -0.69 -5.66 16.06
N LEU A 132 0.14 -6.61 15.65
CA LEU A 132 1.15 -6.42 14.61
C LEU A 132 0.47 -6.58 13.25
N ALA A 133 0.70 -5.63 12.35
CA ALA A 133 0.35 -5.77 10.94
C ALA A 133 1.56 -5.58 10.04
N ILE A 134 1.50 -6.22 8.88
CA ILE A 134 2.55 -6.22 7.87
C ILE A 134 1.92 -5.85 6.52
N ASP A 135 2.61 -5.01 5.75
CA ASP A 135 2.29 -4.67 4.37
C ASP A 135 3.42 -5.17 3.48
N LEU A 136 3.24 -6.37 2.90
CA LEU A 136 4.14 -7.02 1.95
C LEU A 136 3.99 -6.38 0.56
N GLY A 137 4.54 -5.18 0.40
CA GLY A 137 4.58 -4.47 -0.87
C GLY A 137 5.60 -5.04 -1.85
N GLY A 138 5.49 -4.67 -3.12
CA GLY A 138 6.42 -5.15 -4.17
C GLY A 138 7.83 -4.54 -4.12
N THR A 139 8.05 -3.46 -3.36
CA THR A 139 9.37 -2.79 -3.25
C THR A 139 9.84 -2.65 -1.80
N ALA A 140 8.90 -2.44 -0.90
CA ALA A 140 9.17 -2.25 0.50
C ALA A 140 8.13 -2.98 1.34
N ILE A 141 8.57 -3.49 2.49
CA ILE A 141 7.72 -4.07 3.52
C ILE A 141 7.55 -3.04 4.63
N LYS A 142 6.30 -2.63 4.86
CA LYS A 142 5.95 -1.76 5.99
C LYS A 142 5.36 -2.58 7.11
N ARG A 143 5.59 -2.13 8.33
CA ARG A 143 5.26 -2.88 9.53
C ARG A 143 4.83 -1.92 10.60
N GLY A 144 3.85 -2.29 11.40
CA GLY A 144 3.38 -1.43 12.47
C GLY A 144 2.63 -2.18 13.55
N VAL A 145 2.68 -1.62 14.75
CA VAL A 145 1.90 -2.10 15.90
C VAL A 145 0.76 -1.13 16.10
N GLY A 146 -0.47 -1.60 15.87
CA GLY A 146 -1.68 -0.85 16.16
C GLY A 146 -2.06 -0.95 17.64
N SER A 147 -2.48 0.16 18.23
CA SER A 147 -3.11 0.22 19.55
C SER A 147 -4.59 0.54 19.43
N PHE A 148 -5.42 -0.25 20.10
CA PHE A 148 -6.87 -0.18 20.05
C PHE A 148 -7.47 0.23 21.39
N GLU A 149 -8.49 1.07 21.34
CA GLU A 149 -9.31 1.47 22.48
C GLU A 149 -10.77 1.32 22.06
N GLU A 150 -11.58 0.56 22.82
CA GLU A 150 -13.00 0.32 22.49
C GLU A 150 -13.22 -0.11 21.03
N GLN A 151 -12.40 -1.06 20.55
CA GLN A 151 -12.44 -1.57 19.16
C GLN A 151 -12.11 -0.51 18.09
N ARG A 152 -11.54 0.62 18.47
CA ARG A 152 -11.09 1.68 17.56
C ARG A 152 -9.58 1.74 17.50
N LEU A 153 -9.02 1.74 16.30
CA LEU A 153 -7.61 1.98 16.05
C LEU A 153 -7.28 3.45 16.36
N ARG A 154 -6.42 3.67 17.35
CA ARG A 154 -6.05 5.02 17.85
C ARG A 154 -4.65 5.45 17.42
N GLN A 155 -3.73 4.51 17.39
CA GLN A 155 -2.33 4.77 17.15
C GLN A 155 -1.70 3.61 16.37
N ILE A 156 -0.72 3.94 15.54
CA ILE A 156 0.19 2.97 14.93
C ILE A 156 1.62 3.39 15.26
N ASN A 157 2.38 2.49 15.90
CA ASN A 157 3.82 2.60 15.99
C ASN A 157 4.43 1.95 14.75
N VAL A 158 4.88 2.78 13.80
CA VAL A 158 5.49 2.31 12.55
C VAL A 158 6.92 1.84 12.85
N LEU A 159 7.22 0.61 12.47
CA LEU A 159 8.57 0.04 12.56
C LEU A 159 9.39 0.43 11.31
N PRO A 160 10.72 0.33 11.35
CA PRO A 160 11.55 0.62 10.19
C PRO A 160 11.10 -0.15 8.95
N THR A 161 10.99 0.54 7.82
CA THR A 161 10.67 -0.08 6.53
C THR A 161 11.81 -1.00 6.10
N LEU A 162 11.47 -2.18 5.58
CA LEU A 162 12.44 -3.11 5.02
C LEU A 162 12.32 -3.14 3.50
N THR A 163 13.40 -3.53 2.82
CA THR A 163 13.35 -3.85 1.38
C THR A 163 12.58 -5.14 1.18
N ALA A 164 11.66 -5.16 0.20
CA ALA A 164 10.93 -6.38 -0.13
C ALA A 164 11.85 -7.40 -0.83
N PRO A 165 11.82 -8.69 -0.44
CA PRO A 165 12.51 -9.74 -1.17
C PRO A 165 11.98 -9.81 -2.60
N GLN A 166 12.89 -9.96 -3.58
CA GLN A 166 12.54 -9.96 -5.00
C GLN A 166 12.75 -11.34 -5.60
N LEU A 167 11.73 -11.84 -6.32
CA LEU A 167 11.89 -12.91 -7.28
C LEU A 167 11.90 -12.29 -8.68
N TYR A 168 12.91 -12.63 -9.48
CA TYR A 168 13.07 -12.08 -10.83
C TYR A 168 11.97 -12.62 -11.76
N TYR A 169 11.10 -11.74 -12.23
CA TYR A 169 9.91 -12.04 -13.06
C TYR A 169 10.20 -12.68 -14.43
N HIS A 170 11.47 -12.79 -14.85
CA HIS A 170 11.84 -13.18 -16.21
C HIS A 170 12.31 -14.64 -16.35
N GLN A 171 12.26 -15.43 -15.27
CA GLN A 171 12.66 -16.83 -15.29
C GLN A 171 11.64 -17.69 -14.54
N ALA A 172 11.54 -18.97 -14.90
CA ALA A 172 10.74 -19.93 -14.14
C ALA A 172 11.29 -20.00 -12.72
N VAL A 173 10.43 -19.73 -11.73
CA VAL A 173 10.82 -19.73 -10.32
C VAL A 173 10.98 -21.17 -9.86
N THR A 174 12.12 -21.49 -9.24
CA THR A 174 12.39 -22.83 -8.69
C THR A 174 11.73 -23.00 -7.32
N ILE A 175 11.54 -24.26 -6.89
CA ILE A 175 11.05 -24.57 -5.54
C ILE A 175 11.95 -23.96 -4.45
N GLU A 176 13.27 -24.01 -4.64
CA GLU A 176 14.26 -23.43 -3.73
C GLU A 176 14.10 -21.90 -3.60
N GLN A 177 13.85 -21.21 -4.72
CA GLN A 177 13.60 -19.77 -4.71
C GLN A 177 12.29 -19.43 -3.99
N MET A 178 11.23 -20.22 -4.19
CA MET A 178 9.97 -20.05 -3.46
C MET A 178 10.15 -20.30 -1.96
N GLN A 179 10.92 -21.33 -1.57
CA GLN A 179 11.25 -21.60 -0.17
C GLN A 179 12.05 -20.46 0.46
N THR A 180 13.04 -19.93 -0.25
CA THR A 180 13.84 -18.78 0.22
C THR A 180 12.96 -17.54 0.44
N LEU A 181 12.01 -17.29 -0.47
CA LEU A 181 11.04 -16.20 -0.30
C LEU A 181 10.15 -16.43 0.92
N LEU A 182 9.60 -17.63 1.10
CA LEU A 182 8.79 -17.98 2.25
C LEU A 182 9.55 -17.78 3.56
N ASP A 183 10.76 -18.32 3.65
CA ASP A 183 11.60 -18.22 4.84
C ASP A 183 11.93 -16.75 5.15
N SER A 184 12.22 -15.93 4.12
CA SER A 184 12.44 -14.49 4.28
C SER A 184 11.21 -13.77 4.85
N ILE A 185 10.00 -14.12 4.38
CA ILE A 185 8.75 -13.55 4.91
C ILE A 185 8.56 -13.97 6.37
N VAL A 186 8.74 -15.25 6.68
CA VAL A 186 8.62 -15.79 8.05
C VAL A 186 9.61 -15.10 8.99
N ASP A 187 10.86 -14.95 8.58
CA ASP A 187 11.90 -14.25 9.34
C ASP A 187 11.50 -12.80 9.62
N ILE A 188 11.08 -12.07 8.59
CA ILE A 188 10.65 -10.68 8.73
C ILE A 188 9.49 -10.56 9.72
N VAL A 189 8.46 -11.39 9.59
CA VAL A 189 7.28 -11.31 10.47
C VAL A 189 7.65 -11.69 11.91
N ALA A 190 8.42 -12.76 12.11
CA ALA A 190 8.85 -13.21 13.43
C ALA A 190 9.76 -12.18 14.13
N GLU A 191 10.73 -11.61 13.43
CA GLU A 191 11.58 -10.55 13.97
C GLU A 191 10.76 -9.30 14.34
N SER A 192 9.77 -8.96 13.51
CA SER A 192 8.88 -7.81 13.76
C SER A 192 8.02 -8.02 15.01
N TRP A 193 7.55 -9.25 15.21
CA TRP A 193 6.82 -9.65 16.41
C TRP A 193 7.67 -9.52 17.67
N VAL A 194 8.89 -10.09 17.66
CA VAL A 194 9.83 -10.00 18.79
C VAL A 194 10.20 -8.54 19.07
N LEU A 195 10.47 -7.77 18.03
CA LEU A 195 10.77 -6.34 18.14
C LEU A 195 9.62 -5.57 18.78
N ALA A 196 8.38 -5.84 18.36
CA ALA A 196 7.18 -5.20 18.86
C ALA A 196 6.92 -5.52 20.34
N GLN A 197 7.03 -6.79 20.74
CA GLN A 197 6.89 -7.18 22.15
C GLN A 197 7.96 -6.51 23.02
N ASN A 198 9.23 -6.56 22.60
CA ASN A 198 10.33 -6.05 23.41
C ASN A 198 10.34 -4.52 23.53
N ARG A 199 10.00 -3.79 22.46
CA ARG A 199 10.07 -2.31 22.46
C ARG A 199 8.88 -1.66 23.14
N HIS A 200 7.73 -2.28 23.09
CA HIS A 200 6.49 -1.67 23.57
C HIS A 200 6.01 -2.26 24.90
N GLU A 201 6.62 -3.36 25.36
CA GLU A 201 6.19 -4.09 26.57
C GLU A 201 4.68 -4.42 26.52
N VAL A 202 4.19 -4.72 25.31
CA VAL A 202 2.77 -5.02 25.05
C VAL A 202 2.54 -6.50 24.74
N SER A 203 1.38 -6.99 25.15
CA SER A 203 0.84 -8.24 24.64
C SER A 203 0.21 -8.00 23.26
N LEU A 204 0.59 -8.82 22.28
CA LEU A 204 0.10 -8.76 20.90
C LEU A 204 -0.93 -9.87 20.65
N SER A 205 -1.92 -9.57 19.82
CA SER A 205 -2.88 -10.52 19.23
C SER A 205 -2.14 -11.66 18.55
N SER A 206 -2.52 -12.92 18.81
CA SER A 206 -1.98 -14.08 18.09
C SER A 206 -2.38 -14.13 16.63
N ARG A 207 -3.38 -13.34 16.21
CA ARG A 207 -3.73 -13.12 14.81
C ARG A 207 -2.96 -11.94 14.23
N ILE A 208 -2.24 -12.16 13.14
CA ILE A 208 -1.42 -11.17 12.43
C ILE A 208 -2.05 -10.90 11.06
N PRO A 209 -2.71 -9.76 10.85
CA PRO A 209 -3.16 -9.36 9.52
C PRO A 209 -1.97 -8.91 8.66
N ILE A 210 -1.88 -9.48 7.45
CA ILE A 210 -0.84 -9.21 6.47
C ILE A 210 -1.48 -8.77 5.16
N SER A 211 -1.29 -7.49 4.82
CA SER A 211 -1.53 -6.98 3.48
C SER A 211 -0.46 -7.52 2.52
N ILE A 212 -0.83 -7.96 1.32
CA ILE A 212 0.10 -8.51 0.33
C ILE A 212 -0.20 -7.99 -1.08
N ALA A 213 0.84 -7.59 -1.80
CA ALA A 213 0.76 -7.10 -3.18
C ALA A 213 0.61 -8.25 -4.20
N SER A 214 -0.41 -9.09 -4.00
CA SER A 214 -0.78 -10.22 -4.87
C SER A 214 -2.27 -10.51 -4.74
N TYR A 215 -2.94 -10.89 -5.84
CA TYR A 215 -4.37 -11.13 -5.83
C TYR A 215 -4.70 -12.38 -5.00
N ILE A 216 -5.72 -12.24 -4.16
CA ILE A 216 -6.25 -13.32 -3.32
C ILE A 216 -7.68 -13.61 -3.76
N GLU A 217 -7.97 -14.89 -4.02
CA GLU A 217 -9.33 -15.37 -4.26
C GLU A 217 -9.55 -16.67 -3.47
N GLY A 218 -10.57 -16.69 -2.61
CA GLY A 218 -10.90 -17.89 -1.82
C GLY A 218 -9.76 -18.43 -0.97
N GLY A 219 -8.91 -17.56 -0.41
CA GLY A 219 -7.73 -17.97 0.37
C GLY A 219 -6.55 -18.45 -0.46
N ARG A 220 -6.52 -18.16 -1.76
CA ARG A 220 -5.46 -18.60 -2.67
C ARG A 220 -4.86 -17.41 -3.40
N LEU A 221 -3.54 -17.46 -3.61
CA LEU A 221 -2.86 -16.46 -4.43
C LEU A 221 -3.07 -16.84 -5.90
N THR A 222 -3.60 -15.91 -6.70
CA THR A 222 -4.06 -16.22 -8.07
C THR A 222 -3.22 -15.61 -9.18
N THR A 223 -2.34 -14.66 -8.88
CA THR A 223 -1.48 -14.02 -9.88
C THR A 223 -0.04 -14.55 -9.84
N PRO A 224 0.59 -14.84 -11.00
CA PRO A 224 2.00 -15.23 -11.04
C PRO A 224 2.91 -14.00 -10.87
N ASP A 225 2.94 -13.48 -9.65
CA ASP A 225 3.83 -12.41 -9.20
C ASP A 225 4.80 -12.91 -8.12
N THR A 226 5.64 -12.03 -7.56
CA THR A 226 6.63 -12.40 -6.54
C THR A 226 6.03 -13.26 -5.44
N TYR A 227 4.90 -12.84 -4.87
CA TYR A 227 4.28 -13.53 -3.75
C TYR A 227 3.37 -14.66 -4.22
N GLY A 228 2.67 -14.50 -5.34
CA GLY A 228 1.77 -15.53 -5.84
C GLY A 228 2.48 -16.81 -6.30
N ASN A 229 3.78 -16.75 -6.56
CA ASN A 229 4.62 -17.95 -6.73
C ASN A 229 4.59 -18.88 -5.49
N LEU A 230 4.36 -18.37 -4.27
CA LEU A 230 4.27 -19.19 -3.06
C LEU A 230 3.16 -20.26 -3.12
N GLN A 231 2.16 -20.06 -4.00
CA GLN A 231 1.13 -21.06 -4.29
C GLN A 231 1.71 -22.39 -4.83
N GLY A 232 2.95 -22.38 -5.35
CA GLY A 232 3.68 -23.57 -5.77
C GLY A 232 4.22 -24.42 -4.61
N LEU A 233 4.26 -23.88 -3.38
CA LEU A 233 4.71 -24.61 -2.19
C LEU A 233 3.57 -25.34 -1.47
N ALA A 234 2.39 -24.70 -1.40
CA ALA A 234 1.22 -25.27 -0.76
C ALA A 234 -0.09 -24.79 -1.41
N PRO A 235 -1.15 -25.61 -1.41
CA PRO A 235 -2.48 -25.18 -1.83
C PRO A 235 -3.05 -24.04 -0.97
N ASP A 236 -2.72 -24.04 0.32
CA ASP A 236 -3.12 -23.03 1.30
C ASP A 236 -1.87 -22.37 1.88
N VAL A 237 -1.53 -21.20 1.33
CA VAL A 237 -0.36 -20.41 1.75
C VAL A 237 -0.60 -19.77 3.14
N PHE A 238 -1.86 -19.60 3.54
CA PHE A 238 -2.24 -19.01 4.83
C PHE A 238 -1.88 -19.99 5.93
N ALA A 239 -2.34 -21.23 5.80
CA ALA A 239 -2.02 -22.30 6.73
C ALA A 239 -0.50 -22.53 6.82
N LEU A 240 0.21 -22.51 5.69
CA LEU A 240 1.66 -22.66 5.66
C LEU A 240 2.37 -21.53 6.43
N LEU A 241 1.98 -20.27 6.24
CA LEU A 241 2.57 -19.14 6.96
C LEU A 241 2.28 -19.22 8.47
N SER A 242 1.03 -19.52 8.84
CA SER A 242 0.61 -19.70 10.25
C SER A 242 1.43 -20.79 10.94
N GLU A 243 1.60 -21.95 10.29
CA GLU A 243 2.40 -23.07 10.81
C GLU A 243 3.86 -22.66 11.02
N ARG A 244 4.51 -22.13 9.99
CA ARG A 244 5.93 -21.77 10.04
C ARG A 244 6.21 -20.65 11.05
N LEU A 245 5.29 -19.69 11.20
CA LEU A 245 5.41 -18.64 12.22
C LEU A 245 5.16 -19.19 13.63
N SER A 246 4.20 -20.11 13.78
CA SER A 246 3.93 -20.73 15.06
C SER A 246 5.12 -21.52 15.57
N GLU A 247 5.73 -22.32 14.70
CA GLU A 247 6.98 -23.04 14.98
C GLU A 247 8.11 -22.08 15.34
N ARG A 248 8.28 -21.00 14.57
CA ARG A 248 9.37 -20.05 14.77
C ARG A 248 9.26 -19.29 16.08
N LEU A 249 8.04 -18.91 16.47
CA LEU A 249 7.78 -18.11 17.67
C LEU A 249 7.49 -18.96 18.91
N GLY A 250 7.29 -20.27 18.75
CA GLY A 250 6.92 -21.17 19.86
C GLY A 250 5.54 -20.86 20.46
N LEU A 251 4.64 -20.27 19.66
CA LEU A 251 3.30 -19.82 20.05
C LEU A 251 2.32 -20.17 18.93
N ALA A 252 1.03 -20.34 19.24
CA ALA A 252 0.02 -20.47 18.20
C ALA A 252 -0.20 -19.10 17.52
N ILE A 253 0.09 -19.01 16.23
CA ILE A 253 -0.06 -17.79 15.42
C ILE A 253 -1.02 -18.07 14.27
N ASP A 254 -1.97 -17.17 14.07
CA ASP A 254 -2.91 -17.18 12.95
C ASP A 254 -2.59 -16.02 11.99
N VAL A 255 -2.40 -16.32 10.71
CA VAL A 255 -2.15 -15.32 9.67
C VAL A 255 -3.41 -15.08 8.85
N GLU A 256 -3.75 -13.81 8.71
CA GLU A 256 -4.79 -13.37 7.78
C GLU A 256 -4.15 -12.61 6.62
N LEU A 257 -4.12 -13.22 5.41
CA LEU A 257 -3.67 -12.51 4.22
C LEU A 257 -4.80 -11.70 3.58
N ILE A 258 -4.49 -10.46 3.22
CA ILE A 258 -5.43 -9.51 2.62
C ILE A 258 -4.73 -8.91 1.39
N HIS A 259 -5.41 -8.85 0.25
CA HIS A 259 -4.86 -8.15 -0.91
C HIS A 259 -4.65 -6.65 -0.58
N ASP A 260 -3.52 -6.07 -0.97
CA ASP A 260 -3.11 -4.71 -0.59
C ASP A 260 -4.12 -3.63 -0.97
N GLY A 261 -4.76 -3.74 -2.14
CA GLY A 261 -5.84 -2.86 -2.57
C GLY A 261 -7.09 -2.99 -1.70
N THR A 262 -7.40 -4.21 -1.24
CA THR A 262 -8.52 -4.46 -0.33
C THR A 262 -8.24 -3.90 1.05
N ALA A 263 -7.03 -4.11 1.58
CA ALA A 263 -6.59 -3.52 2.83
C ALA A 263 -6.64 -1.98 2.73
N ALA A 264 -6.08 -1.38 1.68
CA ALA A 264 -6.13 0.07 1.48
C ALA A 264 -7.58 0.60 1.44
N ALA A 265 -8.49 -0.12 0.79
CA ALA A 265 -9.89 0.28 0.71
C ALA A 265 -10.59 0.14 2.07
N ALA A 266 -10.23 -0.88 2.85
CA ALA A 266 -10.68 -1.07 4.22
C ALA A 266 -10.23 0.07 5.13
N ALA A 267 -9.04 0.67 4.95
CA ALA A 267 -8.63 1.86 5.72
C ALA A 267 -9.63 3.03 5.59
N LEU A 268 -10.32 3.10 4.45
CA LEU A 268 -11.27 4.14 4.09
C LEU A 268 -12.74 3.69 4.17
N ALA A 269 -13.01 2.46 4.61
CA ALA A 269 -14.37 1.92 4.70
C ALA A 269 -15.24 2.73 5.67
N GLY A 270 -16.47 3.03 5.25
CA GLY A 270 -17.43 3.85 6.00
C GLY A 270 -18.28 4.72 5.08
N PRO A 271 -17.68 5.63 4.29
CA PRO A 271 -18.40 6.44 3.32
C PRO A 271 -18.98 5.56 2.19
N PRO A 272 -20.26 5.74 1.81
CA PRO A 272 -20.85 5.01 0.70
C PRO A 272 -20.19 5.43 -0.62
N GLU A 273 -20.27 4.54 -1.62
CA GLU A 273 -19.82 4.81 -3.00
C GLU A 273 -18.36 5.30 -3.07
N SER A 274 -17.50 4.73 -2.24
CA SER A 274 -16.09 5.11 -2.15
C SER A 274 -15.15 4.01 -2.65
N GLY A 275 -14.01 4.40 -3.19
CA GLY A 275 -12.96 3.49 -3.63
C GLY A 275 -11.59 4.15 -3.57
N VAL A 276 -10.56 3.33 -3.52
CA VAL A 276 -9.17 3.78 -3.43
C VAL A 276 -8.37 3.37 -4.65
N ILE A 277 -7.58 4.29 -5.20
CA ILE A 277 -6.59 4.01 -6.23
C ILE A 277 -5.20 4.14 -5.61
N MET A 278 -4.49 3.02 -5.52
CA MET A 278 -3.13 2.93 -5.01
C MET A 278 -2.12 3.15 -6.14
N MET A 279 -1.28 4.17 -5.98
CA MET A 279 -0.24 4.55 -6.93
C MET A 279 1.14 4.37 -6.30
N GLY A 280 1.78 3.24 -6.61
CA GLY A 280 3.14 2.93 -6.18
C GLY A 280 3.93 2.34 -7.34
N THR A 281 4.68 1.26 -7.06
CA THR A 281 5.41 0.48 -8.07
C THR A 281 4.47 0.02 -9.18
N ALA A 282 3.33 -0.54 -8.77
CA ALA A 282 2.19 -0.84 -9.64
C ALA A 282 1.01 0.08 -9.31
N LEU A 283 0.02 0.07 -10.20
CA LEU A 283 -1.30 0.65 -9.96
C LEU A 283 -2.19 -0.47 -9.40
N GLY A 284 -2.82 -0.22 -8.26
CA GLY A 284 -3.82 -1.10 -7.67
C GLY A 284 -5.03 -0.29 -7.22
N GLY A 285 -6.08 -0.97 -6.75
CA GLY A 285 -7.22 -0.31 -6.17
C GLY A 285 -8.34 -1.28 -5.82
N SER A 286 -9.23 -0.85 -4.95
CA SER A 286 -10.46 -1.57 -4.66
C SER A 286 -11.57 -0.61 -4.25
N VAL A 287 -12.81 -1.04 -4.41
CA VAL A 287 -13.99 -0.35 -3.84
C VAL A 287 -14.00 -0.60 -2.34
N SER A 288 -14.36 0.40 -1.55
CA SER A 288 -14.40 0.29 -0.09
C SER A 288 -15.41 -0.78 0.35
N PRO A 289 -15.00 -1.72 1.21
CA PRO A 289 -15.91 -2.75 1.71
C PRO A 289 -16.93 -2.17 2.69
N ASP A 290 -17.93 -2.98 3.03
CA ASP A 290 -18.78 -2.72 4.19
C ASP A 290 -17.89 -2.64 5.45
N PRO A 291 -18.00 -1.59 6.28
CA PRO A 291 -17.24 -1.50 7.53
C PRO A 291 -17.64 -2.54 8.59
N ALA A 292 -18.73 -3.30 8.41
CA ALA A 292 -19.15 -4.35 9.33
C ALA A 292 -18.02 -5.37 9.58
N GLY A 293 -17.68 -5.58 10.85
CA GLY A 293 -16.59 -6.49 11.26
C GLY A 293 -15.19 -5.88 11.24
N LEU A 294 -15.04 -4.63 10.78
CA LEU A 294 -13.78 -3.90 10.86
C LEU A 294 -13.70 -3.07 12.14
N HIS A 295 -12.53 -3.02 12.76
CA HIS A 295 -12.25 -2.00 13.78
C HIS A 295 -12.48 -0.61 13.20
N SER A 296 -13.05 0.29 14.00
CA SER A 296 -13.25 1.68 13.56
C SER A 296 -11.93 2.45 13.54
N VAL A 297 -11.82 3.46 12.68
CA VAL A 297 -10.66 4.36 12.62
C VAL A 297 -11.12 5.75 12.22
N ASN A 298 -10.49 6.79 12.75
CA ASN A 298 -10.58 8.14 12.21
C ASN A 298 -9.19 8.49 11.70
N LEU A 299 -9.04 8.56 10.38
CA LEU A 299 -7.73 8.74 9.73
C LEU A 299 -7.11 10.10 10.03
N ASP A 300 -7.89 11.15 10.25
CA ASP A 300 -7.38 12.49 10.57
C ASP A 300 -6.88 12.58 12.02
N ALA A 301 -7.45 11.76 12.91
CA ALA A 301 -7.07 11.68 14.33
C ALA A 301 -6.13 10.51 14.64
N LEU A 302 -5.74 9.72 13.63
CA LEU A 302 -4.88 8.56 13.82
C LEU A 302 -3.45 9.02 14.10
N VAL A 303 -2.91 8.59 15.24
CA VAL A 303 -1.53 8.93 15.61
C VAL A 303 -0.57 7.95 14.95
N MET A 304 0.22 8.43 13.99
CA MET A 304 1.32 7.67 13.38
C MET A 304 2.64 8.04 14.06
N ARG A 305 3.20 7.13 14.86
CA ARG A 305 4.54 7.31 15.45
C ARG A 305 5.58 6.67 14.56
N GLY A 306 6.57 7.44 14.12
CA GLY A 306 7.65 6.96 13.27
C GLY A 306 8.61 6.01 14.00
N PRO A 307 9.51 5.35 13.26
CA PRO A 307 10.53 4.50 13.86
C PRO A 307 11.46 5.35 14.74
N HIS A 308 11.57 4.98 16.02
CA HIS A 308 12.63 5.41 16.94
C HIS A 308 13.81 4.43 16.87
#